data_AF-A0A895XU53-F1
#
_entry.id   AF-A0A895XU53-F1
#
_cell.length_a   1.000
_cell.length_b   1.000
_cell.length_c   1.000
_cell.angle_alpha   90.00
_cell.angle_beta   90.00
_cell.angle_gamma   90.00
#
_symmetry.space_group_name_H-M   'P 1'
#
loop_
_entity.id
_entity.type
_entity.pdbx_description
1 polymer ?
#
loop_
_entity_poly.entity_id
_entity_poly.type
_entity_poly.pdbx_seq_one_letter_code
_entity_poly.pdbx_strand_id
1 'polypeptide(L)'
;MRPGDRVQLTDQKGRHSTITLAEGGSFHTHRGQINHDDLIGGPDGVVVESSGGTAYLALRPLLPDYILSMRRGAQVIYPKDSAMILTYGDIYPGARVIEAGAGSGALTNWLLRAVGETGHVHSWELREDFAQIARQNVENWQGRKPDNWTLTVGDVSECDVESADRFILDMLTPWEALDTVEKTLRPGGVFVGYVATTTQMSDLVEALRERGCFTEPAAFESMVRGWHLEGLAVRPDHRMIAHTAFLVVARKLAPGTKAPQRRRKPSKGSQALADRKARQAQLSAGTDE
;
A
#
# COMPACT_ATOMS: atom_id res chain seq x y z
N MET A 1 -29.28 2.13 3.29
CA MET A 1 -28.25 1.39 4.05
C MET A 1 -28.89 0.14 4.60
N ARG A 2 -28.12 -0.92 4.87
CA ARG A 2 -28.61 -2.21 5.36
C ARG A 2 -27.81 -2.65 6.59
N PRO A 3 -28.31 -3.59 7.40
CA PRO A 3 -27.49 -4.22 8.44
C PRO A 3 -26.20 -4.77 7.84
N GLY A 4 -25.08 -4.59 8.53
CA GLY A 4 -23.74 -4.93 8.06
C GLY A 4 -23.05 -3.84 7.24
N ASP A 5 -23.77 -2.85 6.70
CA ASP A 5 -23.14 -1.71 6.02
C ASP A 5 -22.29 -0.91 7.01
N ARG A 6 -21.12 -0.45 6.53
CA ARG A 6 -20.31 0.54 7.24
C ARG A 6 -20.83 1.93 6.94
N VAL A 7 -20.83 2.78 7.96
CA VAL A 7 -21.23 4.19 7.85
C VAL A 7 -20.20 5.04 8.58
N GLN A 8 -19.74 6.08 7.91
CA GLN A 8 -18.95 7.15 8.50
C GLN A 8 -19.90 8.28 8.88
N LEU A 9 -19.94 8.58 10.18
CA LEU A 9 -20.67 9.69 10.77
C LEU A 9 -19.73 10.88 10.91
N THR A 10 -20.11 12.03 10.36
CA THR A 10 -19.35 13.27 10.42
C THR A 10 -20.14 14.33 11.18
N ASP A 11 -19.57 14.84 12.27
CA ASP A 11 -20.21 15.91 13.05
C ASP A 11 -19.99 17.31 12.44
N GLN A 12 -20.65 18.32 13.01
CA GLN A 12 -20.50 19.73 12.57
C GLN A 12 -19.07 20.29 12.68
N LYS A 13 -18.16 19.62 13.40
CA LYS A 13 -16.74 19.98 13.51
C LYS A 13 -15.86 19.21 12.51
N GLY A 14 -16.47 18.41 11.63
CA GLY A 14 -15.76 17.54 10.69
C GLY A 14 -15.11 16.32 11.34
N ARG A 15 -15.48 15.96 12.58
CA ARG A 15 -14.93 14.76 13.23
C ARG A 15 -15.66 13.53 12.72
N HIS A 16 -14.88 12.53 12.31
CA HIS A 16 -15.40 11.28 11.77
C HIS A 16 -15.49 10.19 12.83
N SER A 17 -16.49 9.32 12.71
CA SER A 17 -16.61 8.07 13.45
C SER A 17 -17.17 7.00 12.52
N THR A 18 -16.53 5.83 12.47
CA THR A 18 -16.98 4.73 11.60
C THR A 18 -17.71 3.70 12.43
N ILE A 19 -18.91 3.33 12.02
CA ILE A 19 -19.75 2.32 12.67
C ILE A 19 -20.15 1.23 11.66
N THR A 20 -20.51 0.06 12.17
CA THR A 20 -21.17 -1.00 11.39
C THR A 20 -22.63 -1.06 11.84
N LEU A 21 -23.56 -0.91 10.90
CA LEU A 21 -24.99 -0.96 11.20
C LEU A 21 -25.40 -2.36 11.63
N ALA A 22 -26.27 -2.42 12.63
CA ALA A 22 -26.84 -3.65 13.16
C ALA A 22 -28.25 -3.33 13.66
N GLU A 23 -29.21 -4.22 13.42
CA GLU A 23 -30.60 -4.05 13.86
C GLU A 23 -30.66 -3.91 15.40
N GLY A 24 -31.38 -2.90 15.90
CA GLY A 24 -31.43 -2.55 17.32
C GLY A 24 -30.10 -2.04 17.89
N GLY A 25 -29.08 -1.88 17.05
CA GLY A 25 -27.77 -1.36 17.43
C GLY A 25 -27.79 0.14 17.68
N SER A 26 -26.79 0.63 18.39
CA SER A 26 -26.66 2.05 18.70
C SER A 26 -25.21 2.51 18.79
N PHE A 27 -24.99 3.75 18.39
CA PHE A 27 -23.71 4.44 18.50
C PHE A 27 -23.79 5.53 19.57
N HIS A 28 -22.89 5.46 20.57
CA HIS A 28 -22.86 6.37 21.69
C HIS A 28 -21.78 7.43 21.53
N THR A 29 -22.15 8.69 21.69
CA THR A 29 -21.23 9.82 21.70
C THR A 29 -21.42 10.64 22.96
N HIS A 30 -20.46 11.53 23.24
CA HIS A 30 -20.60 12.58 24.26
C HIS A 30 -21.77 13.55 24.02
N ARG A 31 -22.46 13.46 22.86
CA ARG A 31 -23.60 14.31 22.47
C ARG A 31 -24.90 13.52 22.31
N GLY A 32 -24.98 12.33 22.91
CA GLY A 32 -26.13 11.45 22.83
C GLY A 32 -25.93 10.25 21.91
N GLN A 33 -26.99 9.46 21.83
CA GLN A 33 -27.05 8.18 21.12
C GLN A 33 -27.65 8.38 19.72
N ILE A 34 -27.17 7.61 18.75
CA ILE A 34 -27.77 7.47 17.42
C ILE A 34 -28.18 6.00 17.27
N ASN A 35 -29.46 5.74 16.97
CA ASN A 35 -29.92 4.38 16.73
C ASN A 35 -29.58 3.99 15.29
N HIS A 36 -29.10 2.76 15.09
CA HIS A 36 -28.77 2.27 13.75
C HIS A 36 -30.02 2.12 12.88
N ASP A 37 -31.16 1.81 13.50
CA ASP A 37 -32.45 1.65 12.82
C ASP A 37 -32.92 2.95 12.16
N ASP A 38 -32.45 4.12 12.62
CA ASP A 38 -32.72 5.42 11.99
C ASP A 38 -31.99 5.59 10.63
N LEU A 39 -30.97 4.77 10.38
CA LEU A 39 -30.17 4.76 9.15
C LEU A 39 -30.49 3.56 8.24
N ILE A 40 -30.87 2.43 8.84
CA ILE A 40 -31.22 1.20 8.10
C ILE A 40 -32.47 1.47 7.24
N GLY A 41 -32.45 1.00 6.00
CA GLY A 41 -33.50 1.26 5.00
C GLY A 41 -33.44 2.64 4.33
N GLY A 42 -32.74 3.62 4.93
CA GLY A 42 -32.59 4.96 4.36
C GLY A 42 -31.61 5.06 3.17
N PRO A 43 -31.57 6.19 2.44
CA PRO A 43 -30.56 6.42 1.40
C PRO A 43 -29.17 6.68 1.97
N ASP A 44 -28.15 6.68 1.11
CA ASP A 44 -26.78 7.12 1.47
C ASP A 44 -26.70 8.67 1.45
N GLY A 45 -25.80 9.25 2.24
CA GLY A 45 -25.62 10.70 2.31
C GLY A 45 -26.75 11.44 3.03
N VAL A 46 -27.25 10.88 4.12
CA VAL A 46 -28.33 11.46 4.94
C VAL A 46 -27.81 12.11 6.20
N VAL A 47 -28.60 13.00 6.79
CA VAL A 47 -28.34 13.54 8.13
C VAL A 47 -29.18 12.76 9.15
N VAL A 48 -28.54 12.34 10.24
CA VAL A 48 -29.19 11.75 11.40
C VAL A 48 -28.91 12.61 12.63
N GLU A 49 -29.88 12.74 13.52
CA GLU A 49 -29.71 13.49 14.77
C GLU A 49 -29.48 12.53 15.93
N SER A 50 -28.54 12.87 16.82
CA SER A 50 -28.41 12.17 18.10
C SER A 50 -29.57 12.52 19.02
N SER A 51 -29.80 11.70 20.05
CA SER A 51 -30.76 12.00 21.12
C SER A 51 -30.51 13.32 21.86
N GLY A 52 -29.29 13.87 21.76
CA GLY A 52 -28.93 15.20 22.25
C GLY A 52 -29.11 16.33 21.23
N GLY A 53 -29.77 16.09 20.09
CA GLY A 53 -30.07 17.07 19.05
C GLY A 53 -28.89 17.47 18.17
N THR A 54 -27.78 16.71 18.17
CA THR A 54 -26.63 17.00 17.31
C THR A 54 -26.78 16.29 15.97
N ALA A 55 -26.70 17.05 14.87
CA ALA A 55 -26.71 16.49 13.52
C ALA A 55 -25.38 15.83 13.13
N TYR A 56 -25.47 14.69 12.46
CA TYR A 56 -24.37 13.93 11.88
C TYR A 56 -24.67 13.61 10.42
N LEU A 57 -23.73 13.89 9.52
CA LEU A 57 -23.79 13.41 8.14
C LEU A 57 -23.34 11.95 8.10
N ALA A 58 -24.22 11.06 7.64
CA ALA A 58 -24.00 9.64 7.50
C ALA A 58 -23.74 9.29 6.03
N LEU A 59 -22.53 8.81 5.74
CA LEU A 59 -22.09 8.38 4.41
C LEU A 59 -21.49 6.99 4.48
N ARG A 60 -21.64 6.17 3.43
CA ARG A 60 -20.79 4.98 3.29
C ARG A 60 -19.33 5.43 3.13
N PRO A 61 -18.40 4.88 3.91
CA PRO A 61 -17.00 5.28 3.83
C PRO A 61 -16.43 4.90 2.45
N LEU A 62 -15.62 5.79 1.89
CA LEU A 62 -14.77 5.44 0.76
C LEU A 62 -13.60 4.57 1.25
N LEU A 63 -12.94 3.88 0.33
CA LEU A 63 -11.75 3.09 0.68
C LEU A 63 -10.61 3.93 1.30
N PRO A 64 -10.32 5.17 0.83
CA PRO A 64 -9.39 6.06 1.54
C PRO A 64 -9.77 6.29 3.01
N ASP A 65 -11.07 6.52 3.30
CA ASP A 65 -11.56 6.74 4.67
C ASP A 65 -11.37 5.50 5.53
N TYR A 66 -11.66 4.33 4.97
CA TYR A 66 -11.45 3.06 5.64
C TYR A 66 -9.98 2.82 5.97
N ILE A 67 -9.08 2.98 5.00
CA ILE A 67 -7.64 2.75 5.19
C ILE A 67 -7.04 3.68 6.26
N LEU A 68 -7.49 4.92 6.33
CA LEU A 68 -6.99 5.87 7.32
C LEU A 68 -7.55 5.60 8.72
N SER A 69 -8.72 4.97 8.84
CA SER A 69 -9.41 4.73 10.11
C SER A 69 -9.26 3.30 10.65
N MET A 70 -8.87 2.33 9.81
CA MET A 70 -8.80 0.92 10.19
C MET A 70 -7.74 0.63 11.26
N ARG A 71 -7.91 -0.50 11.96
CA ARG A 71 -6.93 -1.00 12.93
C ARG A 71 -5.60 -1.26 12.21
N ARG A 72 -4.50 -0.76 12.76
CA ARG A 72 -3.16 -0.91 12.18
C ARG A 72 -2.34 -1.89 13.01
N GLY A 73 -1.73 -2.87 12.33
CA GLY A 73 -0.65 -3.70 12.88
C GLY A 73 0.70 -3.09 12.52
N ALA A 74 0.89 -2.86 11.23
CA ALA A 74 2.00 -2.12 10.66
C ALA A 74 1.57 -0.74 10.15
N GLN A 75 2.55 0.12 9.87
CA GLN A 75 2.30 1.37 9.15
C GLN A 75 1.70 1.08 7.77
N VAL A 76 0.72 1.88 7.36
CA VAL A 76 -0.01 1.67 6.10
C VAL A 76 0.58 2.50 4.97
N ILE A 77 0.53 1.96 3.75
CA ILE A 77 0.72 2.76 2.53
C ILE A 77 -0.46 3.74 2.42
N TYR A 78 -0.15 5.03 2.33
CA TYR A 78 -1.15 6.08 2.27
C TYR A 78 -1.90 6.05 0.92
N PRO A 79 -3.14 6.54 0.84
CA PRO A 79 -3.91 6.56 -0.40
C PRO A 79 -3.18 7.23 -1.58
N LYS A 80 -2.41 8.30 -1.32
CA LYS A 80 -1.61 8.98 -2.35
C LYS A 80 -0.57 8.04 -2.99
N ASP A 81 0.07 7.20 -2.18
CA ASP A 81 1.12 6.31 -2.66
C ASP A 81 0.52 5.04 -3.24
N SER A 82 -0.60 4.54 -2.69
CA SER A 82 -1.38 3.48 -3.31
C SER A 82 -1.80 3.86 -4.73
N ALA A 83 -2.25 5.10 -4.96
CA ALA A 83 -2.58 5.59 -6.29
C ALA A 83 -1.38 5.58 -7.25
N MET A 84 -0.19 5.96 -6.76
CA MET A 84 1.05 5.89 -7.54
C MET A 84 1.47 4.44 -7.82
N ILE A 85 1.32 3.52 -6.86
CA ILE A 85 1.59 2.08 -7.06
C ILE A 85 0.63 1.50 -8.10
N LEU A 86 -0.67 1.79 -8.02
CA LEU A 86 -1.63 1.32 -9.01
C LEU A 86 -1.29 1.84 -10.42
N THR A 87 -0.88 3.10 -10.52
CA THR A 87 -0.59 3.77 -11.80
C THR A 87 0.74 3.32 -12.40
N TYR A 88 1.84 3.46 -11.66
CA TYR A 88 3.18 3.13 -12.15
C TYR A 88 3.49 1.64 -12.10
N GLY A 89 2.81 0.91 -11.22
CA GLY A 89 2.73 -0.53 -11.27
C GLY A 89 1.85 -1.02 -12.42
N ASP A 90 1.08 -0.17 -13.09
CA ASP A 90 0.17 -0.54 -14.18
C ASP A 90 -0.71 -1.75 -13.77
N ILE A 91 -1.43 -1.62 -12.66
CA ILE A 91 -2.31 -2.68 -12.14
C ILE A 91 -3.61 -2.65 -12.93
N TYR A 92 -3.99 -3.77 -13.53
CA TYR A 92 -5.13 -3.86 -14.45
C TYR A 92 -6.05 -5.05 -14.12
N PRO A 93 -7.32 -5.04 -14.59
CA PRO A 93 -8.25 -6.15 -14.40
C PRO A 93 -7.72 -7.47 -15.01
N GLY A 94 -7.66 -8.53 -14.22
CA GLY A 94 -7.08 -9.82 -14.63
C GLY A 94 -5.60 -9.98 -14.29
N ALA A 95 -4.93 -8.96 -13.76
CA ALA A 95 -3.52 -9.08 -13.39
C ALA A 95 -3.31 -10.05 -12.21
N ARG A 96 -2.22 -10.81 -12.26
CA ARG A 96 -1.70 -11.55 -11.10
C ARG A 96 -0.62 -10.73 -10.42
N VAL A 97 -0.92 -10.27 -9.21
CA VAL A 97 -0.08 -9.36 -8.43
C VAL A 97 0.47 -10.09 -7.22
N ILE A 98 1.77 -10.00 -7.00
CA ILE A 98 2.40 -10.39 -5.73
C ILE A 98 2.72 -9.14 -4.94
N GLU A 99 2.36 -9.14 -3.66
CA GLU A 99 2.69 -8.11 -2.68
C GLU A 99 3.40 -8.79 -1.51
N ALA A 100 4.49 -8.21 -1.00
CA ALA A 100 5.11 -8.66 0.24
C ALA A 100 5.36 -7.50 1.19
N GLY A 101 4.95 -7.73 2.43
CA GLY A 101 4.52 -6.70 3.36
C GLY A 101 3.01 -6.47 3.27
N ALA A 102 2.18 -7.49 3.53
CA ALA A 102 0.72 -7.30 3.55
C ALA A 102 0.31 -6.29 4.65
N GLY A 103 1.07 -6.24 5.75
CA GLY A 103 0.96 -5.24 6.81
C GLY A 103 -0.43 -5.22 7.42
N SER A 104 -1.18 -4.13 7.20
CA SER A 104 -2.56 -4.00 7.68
C SER A 104 -3.62 -4.23 6.58
N GLY A 105 -3.24 -4.68 5.39
CA GLY A 105 -4.14 -4.91 4.25
C GLY A 105 -4.59 -3.65 3.50
N ALA A 106 -3.87 -2.52 3.68
CA ALA A 106 -4.24 -1.24 3.08
C ALA A 106 -4.11 -1.25 1.55
N LEU A 107 -2.91 -1.59 1.06
CA LEU A 107 -2.64 -1.68 -0.37
C LEU A 107 -3.37 -2.90 -0.98
N THR A 108 -3.42 -4.03 -0.28
CA THR A 108 -4.18 -5.21 -0.69
C THR A 108 -5.63 -4.89 -1.09
N ASN A 109 -6.35 -4.05 -0.34
CA ASN A 109 -7.71 -3.65 -0.70
C ASN A 109 -7.79 -2.85 -2.01
N TRP A 110 -6.80 -2.01 -2.29
CA TRP A 110 -6.68 -1.30 -3.57
C TRP A 110 -6.34 -2.26 -4.72
N LEU A 111 -5.42 -3.20 -4.48
CA LEU A 111 -5.04 -4.21 -5.47
C LEU A 111 -6.24 -5.07 -5.84
N LEU A 112 -6.99 -5.60 -4.86
CA LEU A 112 -8.19 -6.39 -5.12
C LEU A 112 -9.24 -5.64 -5.94
N ARG A 113 -9.42 -4.34 -5.66
CA ARG A 113 -10.30 -3.48 -6.46
C ARG A 113 -9.80 -3.33 -7.90
N ALA A 114 -8.49 -3.18 -8.10
CA ALA A 114 -7.90 -2.92 -9.40
C ALA A 114 -7.79 -4.17 -10.29
N VAL A 115 -7.44 -5.32 -9.71
CA VAL A 115 -7.31 -6.58 -10.45
C VAL A 115 -8.67 -7.21 -10.80
N GLY A 116 -9.74 -6.82 -10.12
CA GLY A 116 -11.09 -7.32 -10.37
C GLY A 116 -11.23 -8.84 -10.12
N GLU A 117 -12.38 -9.38 -10.51
CA GLU A 117 -12.77 -10.77 -10.18
C GLU A 117 -11.92 -11.83 -10.90
N THR A 118 -11.34 -11.49 -12.05
CA THR A 118 -10.53 -12.41 -12.87
C THR A 118 -9.03 -12.32 -12.59
N GLY A 119 -8.59 -11.32 -11.82
CA GLY A 119 -7.21 -11.20 -11.37
C GLY A 119 -6.98 -11.94 -10.06
N HIS A 120 -5.77 -11.88 -9.53
CA HIS A 120 -5.46 -12.49 -8.23
C HIS A 120 -4.37 -11.71 -7.50
N VAL A 121 -4.56 -11.51 -6.20
CA VAL A 121 -3.54 -10.91 -5.32
C VAL A 121 -2.96 -11.99 -4.42
N HIS A 122 -1.65 -12.17 -4.48
CA HIS A 122 -0.89 -13.04 -3.58
C HIS A 122 -0.11 -12.15 -2.61
N SER A 123 -0.56 -12.07 -1.36
CA SER A 123 0.07 -11.28 -0.31
C SER A 123 0.92 -12.17 0.60
N TRP A 124 2.14 -11.74 0.86
CA TRP A 124 3.05 -12.37 1.83
C TRP A 124 3.24 -11.45 3.04
N GLU A 125 3.17 -12.04 4.23
CA GLU A 125 3.44 -11.34 5.49
C GLU A 125 4.26 -12.24 6.40
N LEU A 126 5.41 -11.76 6.85
CA LEU A 126 6.33 -12.56 7.66
C LEU A 126 5.77 -12.83 9.06
N ARG A 127 4.99 -11.88 9.59
CA ARG A 127 4.49 -11.93 10.97
C ARG A 127 3.02 -12.33 11.04
N GLU A 128 2.74 -13.44 11.73
CA GLU A 128 1.39 -13.96 11.93
C GLU A 128 0.43 -12.91 12.53
N ASP A 129 0.87 -12.11 13.50
CA ASP A 129 0.03 -11.09 14.13
C ASP A 129 -0.41 -10.00 13.15
N PHE A 130 0.47 -9.61 12.22
CA PHE A 130 0.16 -8.68 11.15
C PHE A 130 -0.72 -9.33 10.08
N ALA A 131 -0.45 -10.58 9.72
CA ALA A 131 -1.27 -11.32 8.77
C ALA A 131 -2.73 -11.45 9.26
N GLN A 132 -2.96 -11.69 10.55
CA GLN A 132 -4.30 -11.71 11.12
C GLN A 132 -5.00 -10.34 11.04
N ILE A 133 -4.27 -9.25 11.26
CA ILE A 133 -4.82 -7.89 11.12
C ILE A 133 -5.16 -7.61 9.65
N ALA A 134 -4.27 -7.93 8.71
CA ALA A 134 -4.52 -7.79 7.28
C ALA A 134 -5.76 -8.58 6.84
N ARG A 135 -5.85 -9.86 7.25
CA ARG A 135 -7.02 -10.73 7.00
C ARG A 135 -8.30 -10.07 7.49
N GLN A 136 -8.32 -9.69 8.76
CA GLN A 136 -9.51 -9.08 9.34
C GLN A 136 -9.90 -7.79 8.61
N ASN A 137 -8.94 -6.92 8.28
CA ASN A 137 -9.22 -5.65 7.60
C ASN A 137 -9.71 -5.83 6.15
N VAL A 138 -9.10 -6.73 5.39
CA VAL A 138 -9.53 -7.02 4.02
C VAL A 138 -10.91 -7.67 4.03
N GLU A 139 -11.15 -8.71 4.83
CA GLU A 139 -12.45 -9.36 4.95
C GLU A 139 -13.53 -8.38 5.41
N ASN A 140 -13.18 -7.52 6.35
CA ASN A 140 -14.02 -6.44 6.81
C ASN A 140 -14.46 -5.51 5.67
N TRP A 141 -13.51 -5.00 4.89
CA TRP A 141 -13.83 -4.10 3.78
C TRP A 141 -14.63 -4.79 2.67
N GLN A 142 -14.27 -6.03 2.35
CA GLN A 142 -14.87 -6.81 1.27
C GLN A 142 -16.22 -7.44 1.67
N GLY A 143 -16.54 -7.45 2.97
CA GLY A 143 -17.73 -8.10 3.54
C GLY A 143 -17.67 -9.63 3.56
N ARG A 144 -16.59 -10.21 3.04
CA ARG A 144 -16.30 -11.66 2.98
C ARG A 144 -14.81 -11.87 2.71
N LYS A 145 -14.35 -13.11 2.86
CA LYS A 145 -13.05 -13.53 2.31
C LYS A 145 -13.09 -13.48 0.78
N PRO A 146 -12.25 -12.66 0.12
CA PRO A 146 -12.17 -12.64 -1.34
C PRO A 146 -11.58 -13.94 -1.88
N ASP A 147 -12.21 -14.52 -2.90
CA ASP A 147 -11.73 -15.75 -3.54
C ASP A 147 -10.46 -15.52 -4.37
N ASN A 148 -10.30 -14.30 -4.88
CA ASN A 148 -9.14 -13.84 -5.66
C ASN A 148 -7.99 -13.28 -4.80
N TRP A 149 -7.94 -13.67 -3.52
CA TRP A 149 -6.89 -13.26 -2.60
C TRP A 149 -6.29 -14.46 -1.87
N THR A 150 -4.96 -14.55 -1.86
CA THR A 150 -4.22 -15.50 -1.04
C THR A 150 -3.28 -14.75 -0.12
N LEU A 151 -3.45 -14.91 1.18
CA LEU A 151 -2.53 -14.40 2.20
C LEU A 151 -1.71 -15.55 2.77
N THR A 152 -0.41 -15.54 2.50
CA THR A 152 0.56 -16.52 3.02
C THR A 152 1.35 -15.89 4.16
N VAL A 153 1.45 -16.61 5.29
CA VAL A 153 2.31 -16.22 6.40
C VAL A 153 3.66 -16.89 6.23
N GLY A 154 4.71 -16.09 6.06
CA GLY A 154 6.04 -16.60 5.76
C GLY A 154 6.89 -15.60 4.99
N ASP A 155 8.10 -16.00 4.67
CA ASP A 155 9.04 -15.20 3.90
C ASP A 155 8.68 -15.27 2.41
N VAL A 156 8.60 -14.11 1.74
CA VAL A 156 8.29 -14.05 0.31
C VAL A 156 9.32 -14.80 -0.56
N SER A 157 10.53 -15.02 -0.06
CA SER A 157 11.54 -15.84 -0.75
C SER A 157 11.04 -17.25 -1.09
N GLU A 158 10.08 -17.78 -0.33
CA GLU A 158 9.44 -19.09 -0.53
C GLU A 158 8.32 -19.07 -1.59
N CYS A 159 8.10 -17.94 -2.28
CA CYS A 159 7.02 -17.82 -3.26
C CYS A 159 7.12 -18.86 -4.38
N ASP A 160 6.03 -19.61 -4.54
CA ASP A 160 5.85 -20.70 -5.50
C ASP A 160 4.97 -20.32 -6.70
N VAL A 161 4.49 -19.07 -6.75
CA VAL A 161 3.72 -18.56 -7.89
C VAL A 161 4.60 -18.62 -9.15
N GLU A 162 4.15 -19.36 -10.16
CA GLU A 162 4.95 -19.64 -11.36
C GLU A 162 5.24 -18.39 -12.19
N SER A 163 4.25 -17.51 -12.33
CA SER A 163 4.36 -16.31 -13.13
C SER A 163 3.41 -15.24 -12.63
N ALA A 164 3.94 -14.05 -12.37
CA ALA A 164 3.18 -12.87 -11.98
C ALA A 164 3.38 -11.72 -12.97
N ASP A 165 2.36 -10.88 -13.10
CA ASP A 165 2.40 -9.66 -13.89
C ASP A 165 3.15 -8.55 -13.17
N ARG A 166 2.99 -8.49 -11.84
CA ARG A 166 3.37 -7.38 -10.97
C ARG A 166 3.96 -7.92 -9.67
N PHE A 167 5.00 -7.28 -9.17
CA PHE A 167 5.62 -7.62 -7.90
C PHE A 167 5.86 -6.34 -7.09
N ILE A 168 5.25 -6.25 -5.93
CA ILE A 168 5.31 -5.08 -5.04
C ILE A 168 5.96 -5.49 -3.72
N LEU A 169 6.99 -4.77 -3.29
CA LEU A 169 7.68 -4.99 -2.02
C LEU A 169 7.56 -3.75 -1.12
N ASP A 170 6.95 -3.92 0.06
CA ASP A 170 6.90 -2.95 1.16
C ASP A 170 7.53 -3.59 2.41
N MET A 171 8.86 -3.60 2.45
CA MET A 171 9.63 -4.24 3.51
C MET A 171 10.95 -3.52 3.76
N LEU A 172 11.64 -3.85 4.85
CA LEU A 172 12.88 -3.19 5.24
C LEU A 172 14.05 -3.47 4.29
N THR A 173 14.11 -4.69 3.75
CA THR A 173 15.22 -5.22 2.95
C THR A 173 14.75 -5.81 1.61
N PRO A 174 14.07 -5.03 0.74
CA PRO A 174 13.46 -5.56 -0.50
C PRO A 174 14.47 -6.14 -1.49
N TRP A 175 15.76 -5.80 -1.38
CA TRP A 175 16.83 -6.38 -2.19
C TRP A 175 17.06 -7.87 -1.92
N GLU A 176 16.72 -8.38 -0.73
CA GLU A 176 16.88 -9.79 -0.36
C GLU A 176 15.90 -10.70 -1.12
N ALA A 177 14.73 -10.16 -1.51
CA ALA A 177 13.71 -10.89 -2.24
C ALA A 177 13.91 -10.88 -3.77
N LEU A 178 14.95 -10.21 -4.30
CA LEU A 178 15.10 -10.02 -5.75
C LEU A 178 15.29 -11.32 -6.52
N ASP A 179 15.88 -12.36 -5.92
CA ASP A 179 16.00 -13.68 -6.57
C ASP A 179 14.62 -14.27 -6.87
N THR A 180 13.68 -14.13 -5.93
CA THR A 180 12.29 -14.57 -6.11
C THR A 180 11.55 -13.68 -7.10
N VAL A 181 11.76 -12.36 -7.04
CA VAL A 181 11.19 -11.44 -8.04
C VAL A 181 11.65 -11.85 -9.45
N GLU A 182 12.94 -12.15 -9.61
CA GLU A 182 13.51 -12.60 -10.88
C GLU A 182 12.99 -13.95 -11.32
N LYS A 183 12.71 -14.88 -10.41
CA LYS A 183 12.13 -16.17 -10.78
C LYS A 183 10.68 -16.02 -11.25
N THR A 184 9.88 -15.23 -10.53
CA THR A 184 8.42 -15.24 -10.64
C THR A 184 7.85 -14.15 -11.55
N LEU A 185 8.46 -12.97 -11.63
CA LEU A 185 7.94 -11.88 -12.47
C LEU A 185 8.10 -12.25 -13.95
N ARG A 186 7.07 -12.12 -14.78
CA ARG A 186 7.22 -12.42 -16.22
C ARG A 186 8.12 -11.39 -16.93
N PRO A 187 8.75 -11.75 -18.06
CA PRO A 187 9.36 -10.75 -18.94
C PRO A 187 8.37 -9.61 -19.28
N GLY A 188 8.83 -8.37 -19.16
CA GLY A 188 8.01 -7.17 -19.31
C GLY A 188 7.12 -6.84 -18.11
N GLY A 189 7.05 -7.71 -17.10
CA GLY A 189 6.37 -7.46 -15.83
C GLY A 189 6.98 -6.30 -15.06
N VAL A 190 6.21 -5.72 -14.14
CA VAL A 190 6.59 -4.49 -13.41
C VAL A 190 6.92 -4.84 -11.97
N PHE A 191 8.09 -4.39 -11.52
CA PHE A 191 8.52 -4.38 -10.14
C PHE A 191 8.27 -2.99 -9.53
N VAL A 192 7.75 -2.96 -8.30
CA VAL A 192 7.58 -1.74 -7.51
C VAL A 192 8.13 -1.98 -6.10
N GLY A 193 9.17 -1.25 -5.71
CA GLY A 193 9.65 -1.18 -4.33
C GLY A 193 9.15 0.07 -3.63
N TYR A 194 8.68 -0.06 -2.39
CA TYR A 194 8.26 1.02 -1.52
C TYR A 194 9.21 1.08 -0.31
N VAL A 195 10.00 2.15 -0.19
CA VAL A 195 11.08 2.26 0.81
C VAL A 195 11.13 3.62 1.47
N ALA A 196 11.34 3.67 2.78
CA ALA A 196 11.20 4.88 3.59
C ALA A 196 12.44 5.79 3.61
N THR A 197 13.63 5.26 3.33
CA THR A 197 14.87 6.04 3.43
C THR A 197 15.62 6.14 2.12
N THR A 198 16.40 7.20 1.96
CA THR A 198 17.25 7.40 0.80
C THR A 198 18.35 6.34 0.70
N THR A 199 18.80 5.78 1.82
CA THR A 199 19.76 4.67 1.82
C THR A 199 19.12 3.37 1.32
N GLN A 200 17.92 3.02 1.81
CA GLN A 200 17.17 1.87 1.29
C GLN A 200 16.87 2.03 -0.21
N MET A 201 16.49 3.23 -0.64
CA MET A 201 16.29 3.54 -2.07
C MET A 201 17.59 3.36 -2.86
N SER A 202 18.72 3.85 -2.36
CA SER A 202 20.02 3.68 -3.00
C SER A 202 20.39 2.20 -3.12
N ASP A 203 20.25 1.43 -2.05
CA ASP A 203 20.64 0.02 -2.02
C ASP A 203 19.76 -0.82 -2.96
N LEU A 204 18.43 -0.59 -2.97
CA LEU A 204 17.51 -1.27 -3.88
C LEU A 204 17.80 -0.96 -5.35
N VAL A 205 18.04 0.32 -5.69
CA VAL A 205 18.36 0.73 -7.06
C VAL A 205 19.66 0.10 -7.55
N GLU A 206 20.69 0.05 -6.71
CA GLU A 206 21.96 -0.59 -7.07
C GLU A 206 21.81 -2.10 -7.17
N ALA A 207 21.06 -2.75 -6.28
CA ALA A 207 20.78 -4.18 -6.35
C ALA A 207 20.08 -4.55 -7.67
N LEU A 208 19.04 -3.80 -8.07
CA LEU A 208 18.37 -3.99 -9.36
C LEU A 208 19.32 -3.82 -10.57
N ARG A 209 20.25 -2.85 -10.50
CA ARG A 209 21.25 -2.62 -11.57
C ARG A 209 22.24 -3.78 -11.68
N GLU A 210 22.70 -4.29 -10.55
CA GLU A 210 23.68 -5.39 -10.49
C GLU A 210 23.14 -6.69 -11.09
N ARG A 211 21.84 -6.93 -10.96
CA ARG A 211 21.17 -8.08 -11.58
C ARG A 211 21.19 -8.04 -13.11
N GLY A 212 21.18 -6.85 -13.71
CA GLY A 212 21.27 -6.68 -15.16
C GLY A 212 20.07 -7.21 -15.97
N CYS A 213 19.06 -7.77 -15.30
CA CYS A 213 17.86 -8.35 -15.89
C CYS A 213 16.63 -7.43 -15.76
N PHE A 214 16.81 -6.18 -15.33
CA PHE A 214 15.78 -5.16 -15.26
C PHE A 214 16.13 -3.95 -16.13
N THR A 215 15.11 -3.18 -16.52
CA THR A 215 15.31 -1.83 -17.06
C THR A 215 15.96 -0.93 -16.01
N GLU A 216 16.52 0.19 -16.45
CA GLU A 216 17.00 1.24 -15.55
C GLU A 216 15.93 1.59 -14.49
N PRO A 217 16.20 1.40 -13.18
CA PRO A 217 15.24 1.73 -12.14
C PRO A 217 14.95 3.23 -12.10
N ALA A 218 13.67 3.59 -12.07
CA ALA A 218 13.20 4.94 -11.84
C ALA A 218 12.75 5.08 -10.39
N ALA A 219 13.22 6.11 -9.69
CA ALA A 219 12.82 6.38 -8.32
C ALA A 219 12.21 7.78 -8.18
N PHE A 220 11.12 7.90 -7.43
CA PHE A 220 10.43 9.17 -7.18
C PHE A 220 9.60 9.09 -5.89
N GLU A 221 9.11 10.24 -5.42
CA GLU A 221 8.13 10.31 -4.32
C GLU A 221 6.97 11.23 -4.72
N SER A 222 5.87 11.19 -3.96
CA SER A 222 4.69 12.03 -4.19
C SER A 222 4.41 12.93 -2.97
N MET A 223 4.05 14.19 -3.23
CA MET A 223 3.63 15.14 -2.21
C MET A 223 2.19 15.60 -2.48
N VAL A 224 1.31 15.50 -1.48
CA VAL A 224 -0.04 16.03 -1.52
C VAL A 224 -0.14 17.19 -0.54
N ARG A 225 -0.43 18.40 -1.06
CA ARG A 225 -0.53 19.62 -0.27
C ARG A 225 -1.99 20.07 -0.21
N GLY A 226 -2.57 19.98 0.98
CA GLY A 226 -3.93 20.46 1.23
C GLY A 226 -4.04 21.98 1.19
N TRP A 227 -5.26 22.46 1.02
CA TRP A 227 -5.61 23.87 0.96
C TRP A 227 -6.77 24.15 1.91
N HIS A 228 -6.63 25.23 2.67
CA HIS A 228 -7.72 25.86 3.38
C HIS A 228 -8.49 26.73 2.38
N LEU A 229 -9.80 26.48 2.27
CA LEU A 229 -10.68 27.06 1.25
C LEU A 229 -11.92 27.69 1.91
N GLU A 230 -11.72 28.70 2.76
CA GLU A 230 -12.82 29.36 3.48
C GLU A 230 -12.95 30.84 3.08
N GLY A 231 -13.96 31.16 2.28
CA GLY A 231 -14.20 32.53 1.80
C GLY A 231 -12.97 33.13 1.10
N LEU A 232 -12.46 34.24 1.63
CA LEU A 232 -11.22 34.88 1.13
C LEU A 232 -9.93 34.27 1.70
N ALA A 233 -10.03 33.41 2.73
CA ALA A 233 -8.90 32.71 3.31
C ALA A 233 -8.55 31.46 2.48
N VAL A 234 -8.10 31.68 1.24
CA VAL A 234 -7.62 30.63 0.33
C VAL A 234 -6.11 30.55 0.42
N ARG A 235 -5.58 29.49 1.05
CA ARG A 235 -4.14 29.29 1.21
C ARG A 235 -3.81 27.82 1.45
N PRO A 236 -2.56 27.38 1.24
CA PRO A 236 -2.16 26.04 1.63
C PRO A 236 -2.31 25.80 3.14
N ASP A 237 -2.54 24.55 3.51
CA ASP A 237 -2.56 24.15 4.91
C ASP A 237 -1.21 24.43 5.58
N HIS A 238 -1.26 24.79 6.88
CA HIS A 238 -0.06 25.08 7.67
C HIS A 238 0.77 23.83 7.98
N ARG A 239 0.15 22.65 7.92
CA ARG A 239 0.80 21.36 8.19
C ARG A 239 0.48 20.40 7.04
N MET A 240 1.46 19.59 6.67
CA MET A 240 1.28 18.52 5.71
C MET A 240 2.16 17.33 6.08
N ILE A 241 1.82 16.16 5.55
CA ILE A 241 2.70 15.00 5.58
C ILE A 241 3.75 15.24 4.49
N ALA A 242 4.97 15.57 4.91
CA ALA A 242 6.04 15.96 4.00
C ALA A 242 6.68 14.74 3.30
N HIS A 243 6.68 13.56 3.94
CA HIS A 243 7.26 12.35 3.40
C HIS A 243 6.52 11.11 3.92
N THR A 244 6.49 10.06 3.11
CA THR A 244 6.00 8.73 3.47
C THR A 244 7.00 7.67 3.05
N ALA A 245 7.28 7.59 1.75
CA ALA A 245 8.29 6.71 1.17
C ALA A 245 8.65 7.15 -0.26
N PHE A 246 9.73 6.57 -0.75
CA PHE A 246 10.09 6.55 -2.17
C PHE A 246 9.50 5.31 -2.85
N LEU A 247 9.14 5.48 -4.12
CA LEU A 247 8.78 4.41 -5.03
C LEU A 247 9.92 4.17 -5.99
N VAL A 248 10.33 2.91 -6.15
CA VAL A 248 11.30 2.44 -7.14
C VAL A 248 10.62 1.51 -8.12
N VAL A 249 10.63 1.84 -9.40
CA VAL A 249 9.93 1.09 -10.45
C VAL A 249 10.93 0.62 -11.50
N ALA A 250 10.82 -0.65 -11.89
CA ALA A 250 11.60 -1.24 -12.98
C ALA A 250 10.78 -2.31 -13.70
N ARG A 251 11.15 -2.63 -14.94
CA ARG A 251 10.53 -3.73 -15.71
C ARG A 251 11.53 -4.85 -15.92
N LYS A 252 11.07 -6.10 -15.80
CA LYS A 252 11.92 -7.27 -16.05
C LYS A 252 12.19 -7.41 -17.54
N LEU A 253 13.44 -7.65 -17.91
CA LEU A 253 13.86 -7.96 -19.27
C LEU A 253 13.63 -9.45 -19.58
N ALA A 254 13.50 -9.79 -20.86
CA ALA A 254 13.50 -11.19 -21.26
C ALA A 254 14.89 -11.82 -21.04
N PRO A 255 14.99 -13.13 -20.76
CA PRO A 255 16.27 -13.82 -20.63
C PRO A 255 17.22 -13.52 -21.79
N GLY A 256 18.49 -13.26 -21.48
CA GLY A 256 19.53 -12.92 -22.47
C GLY A 256 19.45 -11.51 -23.06
N THR A 257 18.45 -10.71 -22.70
CA THR A 257 18.31 -9.33 -23.19
C THR A 257 19.22 -8.39 -22.41
N LYS A 258 19.96 -7.54 -23.13
CA LYS A 258 20.70 -6.41 -22.55
C LYS A 258 19.98 -5.11 -22.89
N ALA A 259 19.59 -4.36 -21.88
CA ALA A 259 19.02 -3.03 -22.09
C ALA A 259 20.06 -2.08 -22.73
N PRO A 260 19.64 -1.16 -23.63
CA PRO A 260 20.52 -0.11 -24.12
C PRO A 260 21.10 0.70 -22.95
N GLN A 261 22.43 0.79 -22.89
CA GLN A 261 23.07 1.54 -21.81
C GLN A 261 22.80 3.04 -21.96
N ARG A 262 22.21 3.64 -20.92
CA ARG A 262 22.10 5.09 -20.84
C ARG A 262 23.51 5.66 -20.68
N ARG A 263 23.99 6.45 -21.64
CA ARG A 263 25.29 7.14 -21.54
C ARG A 263 25.29 8.06 -20.30
N ARG A 264 26.00 7.66 -19.24
CA ARG A 264 26.23 8.47 -18.04
C ARG A 264 27.64 9.03 -18.08
N LYS A 265 27.82 10.27 -17.64
CA LYS A 265 29.17 10.78 -17.36
C LYS A 265 29.74 10.02 -16.15
N PRO A 266 31.02 9.62 -16.16
CA PRO A 266 31.66 9.04 -14.98
C PRO A 266 31.48 9.98 -13.79
N SER A 267 31.06 9.43 -12.65
CA SER A 267 30.90 10.19 -11.41
C SER A 267 31.84 9.64 -10.33
N LYS A 268 32.45 10.53 -9.53
CA LYS A 268 33.26 10.13 -8.37
C LYS A 268 32.47 9.25 -7.39
N GLY A 269 31.15 9.42 -7.33
CA GLY A 269 30.26 8.62 -6.47
C GLY A 269 30.19 7.14 -6.87
N SER A 270 30.20 6.83 -8.17
CA SER A 270 30.16 5.44 -8.65
C SER A 270 31.44 4.68 -8.30
N GLN A 271 32.61 5.34 -8.40
CA GLN A 271 33.89 4.76 -7.97
C GLN A 271 33.93 4.54 -6.45
N ALA A 272 33.54 5.55 -5.67
CA ALA A 272 33.51 5.44 -4.21
C ALA A 272 32.60 4.31 -3.70
N LEU A 273 31.48 4.05 -4.39
CA LEU A 273 30.57 2.95 -4.04
C LEU A 273 31.22 1.58 -4.30
N ALA A 274 31.89 1.40 -5.45
CA ALA A 274 32.61 0.17 -5.75
C ALA A 274 33.70 -0.11 -4.71
N ASP A 275 34.47 0.92 -4.33
CA ASP A 275 35.52 0.81 -3.30
C ASP A 275 34.94 0.48 -1.91
N ARG A 276 33.73 0.96 -1.60
CA ARG A 276 33.03 0.64 -0.35
C ARG A 276 32.61 -0.83 -0.32
N LYS A 277 32.00 -1.33 -1.40
CA LYS A 277 31.58 -2.73 -1.52
C LYS A 277 32.78 -3.69 -1.44
N ALA A 278 33.88 -3.36 -2.13
CA ALA A 278 35.11 -4.14 -2.07
C ALA A 278 35.66 -4.23 -0.63
N ARG A 279 35.66 -3.12 0.12
CA ARG A 279 36.09 -3.11 1.53
C ARG A 279 35.17 -3.92 2.45
N GLN A 280 33.85 -3.83 2.26
CA GLN A 280 32.90 -4.62 3.05
C GLN A 280 33.06 -6.13 2.81
N ALA A 281 33.23 -6.54 1.55
CA ALA A 281 33.47 -7.96 1.21
C ALA A 281 34.76 -8.51 1.82
N GLN A 282 35.82 -7.70 1.86
CA GLN A 282 37.09 -8.05 2.52
C GLN A 282 36.94 -8.20 4.04
N LEU A 283 36.18 -7.30 4.68
CA LEU A 283 35.94 -7.35 6.12
C LEU A 283 35.10 -8.57 6.52
N SER A 284 34.07 -8.94 5.74
CA SER A 284 33.28 -10.14 6.01
C SER A 284 34.05 -11.44 5.79
N ALA A 285 35.01 -11.46 4.86
CA ALA A 285 35.85 -12.62 4.60
C ALA A 285 36.96 -12.83 5.65
N GLY A 286 37.33 -11.77 6.40
CA GLY A 286 38.36 -11.83 7.46
C GLY A 286 37.84 -12.18 8.85
N THR A 287 36.54 -12.44 9.01
CA THR A 287 35.89 -12.81 10.28
C THR A 287 35.62 -14.31 10.43
N ASP A 288 35.99 -15.13 9.43
CA ASP A 288 35.85 -16.59 9.42
C ASP A 288 37.19 -17.34 9.66
N GLU A 289 38.24 -16.66 10.13
CA GLU A 289 39.50 -17.24 10.67
C GLU A 289 39.59 -17.11 12.19
#